data_AF-A0A2N8KDQ4-F1
#
_entry.id   AF-A0A2N8KDQ4-F1
#
_cell.length_a   1.000
_cell.length_b   1.000
_cell.length_c   1.000
_cell.angle_alpha   90.00
_cell.angle_beta   90.00
_cell.angle_gamma   90.00
#
_symmetry.space_group_name_H-M   'P 1'
#
loop_
_entity.id
_entity.type
_entity.pdbx_description
1 polymer ?
#
loop_
_entity_poly.entity_id
_entity_poly.type
_entity_poly.pdbx_seq_one_letter_code
_entity_poly.pdbx_strand_id
1 'polypeptide(L)'
;MSRNKGAAYERKVAGLLTEATGTTWRRRVRNQAGDSDVVADEPAFARISIECKHKNTLALPAWWRQAQDQAGESGVPVLIYRQTGARGESVMVDAHHVNPRIFPVRGRHTVTLGWEAAMQWLREMLPAKVTYSPGII
;
A
#
# COMPACT_ATOMS: atom_id res chain seq x y z
N MET A 1 1.61 -6.99 24.19
CA MET A 1 1.33 -7.97 23.11
C MET A 1 0.73 -7.37 21.83
N SER A 2 -0.27 -6.46 21.89
CA SER A 2 -0.91 -5.87 20.69
C SER A 2 0.04 -5.12 19.74
N ARG A 3 0.96 -4.29 20.29
CA ARG A 3 1.97 -3.54 19.53
C ARG A 3 2.92 -4.43 18.72
N ASN A 4 3.30 -5.59 19.26
CA ASN A 4 4.22 -6.52 18.59
C ASN A 4 3.55 -7.20 17.39
N LYS A 5 2.25 -7.48 17.46
CA LYS A 5 1.49 -8.08 16.35
C LYS A 5 1.36 -7.12 15.17
N GLY A 6 1.11 -5.84 15.41
CA GLY A 6 1.12 -4.81 14.35
C GLY A 6 2.49 -4.70 13.69
N ALA A 7 3.54 -4.54 14.51
CA ALA A 7 4.93 -4.51 14.08
C ALA A 7 5.37 -5.74 13.26
N ALA A 8 4.85 -6.94 13.54
CA ALA A 8 5.15 -8.14 12.78
C ALA A 8 4.46 -8.14 11.41
N TYR A 9 3.20 -7.70 11.35
CA TYR A 9 2.48 -7.60 10.08
C TYR A 9 3.09 -6.54 9.15
N GLU A 10 3.47 -5.38 9.68
CA GLU A 10 4.13 -4.33 8.91
C GLU A 10 5.46 -4.82 8.29
N ARG A 11 6.26 -5.60 9.05
CA ARG A 11 7.49 -6.23 8.51
C ARG A 11 7.20 -7.25 7.42
N LYS A 12 6.15 -8.07 7.60
CA LYS A 12 5.72 -9.03 6.59
C LYS A 12 5.37 -8.30 5.28
N VAL A 13 4.56 -7.25 5.36
CA VAL A 13 4.17 -6.44 4.18
C VAL A 13 5.40 -5.82 3.52
N ALA A 14 6.33 -5.25 4.29
CA ALA A 14 7.59 -4.73 3.74
C ALA A 14 8.40 -5.80 2.97
N GLY A 15 8.48 -7.03 3.51
CA GLY A 15 9.11 -8.15 2.82
C GLY A 15 8.40 -8.51 1.51
N LEU A 16 7.07 -8.62 1.53
CA LEU A 16 6.28 -8.92 0.33
C LEU A 16 6.42 -7.85 -0.75
N LEU A 17 6.41 -6.57 -0.37
CA LEU A 17 6.62 -5.46 -1.30
C LEU A 17 8.04 -5.51 -1.89
N THR A 18 9.03 -5.84 -1.07
CA THR A 18 10.42 -5.97 -1.53
C THR A 18 10.58 -7.05 -2.58
N GLU A 19 10.01 -8.23 -2.32
CA GLU A 19 9.98 -9.34 -3.25
C GLU A 19 9.25 -8.97 -4.56
N ALA A 20 8.09 -8.33 -4.46
CA ALA A 20 7.26 -8.02 -5.63
C ALA A 20 7.76 -6.85 -6.49
N THR A 21 8.55 -5.94 -5.93
CA THR A 21 9.02 -4.72 -6.61
C THR A 21 10.51 -4.73 -6.91
N GLY A 22 11.28 -5.66 -6.33
CA GLY A 22 12.75 -5.71 -6.45
C GLY A 22 13.48 -4.57 -5.72
N THR A 23 12.76 -3.78 -4.93
CA THR A 23 13.28 -2.62 -4.18
C THR A 23 13.12 -2.83 -2.69
N THR A 24 14.06 -2.38 -1.87
CA THR A 24 13.93 -2.50 -0.42
C THR A 24 12.79 -1.63 0.12
N TRP A 25 11.84 -2.27 0.79
CA TRP A 25 10.83 -1.62 1.63
C TRP A 25 11.11 -1.91 3.10
N ARG A 26 10.84 -0.93 3.96
CA ARG A 26 11.05 -1.07 5.39
C ARG A 26 9.94 -0.41 6.19
N ARG A 27 9.67 -1.01 7.34
CA ARG A 27 8.78 -0.43 8.34
C ARG A 27 9.38 0.87 8.86
N ARG A 28 8.58 1.93 8.93
CA ARG A 28 8.99 3.17 9.59
C ARG A 28 8.99 2.98 11.11
N VAL A 29 10.08 3.36 11.78
CA VAL A 29 10.10 3.43 13.24
C VAL A 29 9.40 4.73 13.62
N ARG A 30 8.18 4.61 14.15
CA ARG A 30 7.30 5.76 14.45
C ARG A 30 7.94 6.67 15.49
N ASN A 31 8.28 7.89 15.10
CA ASN A 31 8.73 8.95 16.00
C ASN A 31 7.65 10.02 16.22
N GLN A 32 6.62 10.09 15.35
CA GLN A 32 5.46 10.99 15.47
C GLN A 32 4.16 10.29 15.05
N ALA A 33 3.01 10.79 15.52
CA ALA A 33 1.69 10.35 15.07
C ALA A 33 1.42 10.91 13.66
N GLY A 34 0.90 10.09 12.74
CA GLY A 34 0.58 10.51 11.36
C GLY A 34 1.58 10.05 10.30
N ASP A 35 2.63 9.32 10.68
CA ASP A 35 3.54 8.65 9.76
C ASP A 35 2.89 7.41 9.11
N SER A 36 3.24 7.10 7.86
CA SER A 36 2.90 5.84 7.19
C SER A 36 3.65 4.65 7.81
N ASP A 37 3.11 3.44 7.67
CA ASP A 37 3.67 2.24 8.29
C ASP A 37 4.91 1.72 7.56
N VAL A 38 4.90 1.77 6.22
CA VAL A 38 5.94 1.20 5.36
C VAL A 38 6.37 2.24 4.31
N VAL A 39 7.68 2.30 4.08
CA VAL A 39 8.32 3.19 3.10
C VAL A 39 9.30 2.41 2.23
N ALA A 40 9.43 2.82 0.98
CA ALA A 40 10.49 2.35 0.09
C ALA A 40 11.76 3.19 0.29
N ASP A 41 12.92 2.58 0.09
CA ASP A 41 14.19 3.31 0.05
C ASP A 41 14.44 3.99 -1.31
N GLU A 42 13.82 3.50 -2.37
CA GLU A 42 13.93 4.06 -3.73
C GLU A 42 13.06 5.33 -3.89
N PRO A 43 13.65 6.46 -4.31
CA PRO A 43 12.93 7.71 -4.55
C PRO A 43 11.72 7.60 -5.50
N ALA A 44 11.74 6.66 -6.46
CA ALA A 44 10.60 6.45 -7.34
C ALA A 44 9.29 6.15 -6.58
N PHE A 45 9.37 5.44 -5.46
CA PHE A 45 8.22 5.11 -4.61
C PHE A 45 7.95 6.13 -3.50
N ALA A 46 8.67 7.25 -3.43
CA ALA A 46 8.59 8.21 -2.32
C ALA A 46 7.19 8.83 -2.13
N ARG A 47 6.35 8.84 -3.17
CA ARG A 47 4.97 9.35 -3.09
C ARG A 47 3.99 8.32 -2.53
N ILE A 48 4.37 7.06 -2.40
CA ILE A 48 3.50 5.99 -1.90
C ILE A 48 3.47 6.02 -0.38
N SER A 49 2.27 6.14 0.18
CA SER A 49 2.03 6.09 1.61
C SER A 49 1.24 4.84 1.96
N ILE A 50 1.86 3.91 2.68
CA ILE A 50 1.27 2.61 3.00
C ILE A 50 0.82 2.55 4.45
N GLU A 51 -0.45 2.22 4.66
CA GLU A 51 -1.03 1.83 5.95
C GLU A 51 -1.30 0.31 5.96
N CYS A 52 -0.96 -0.37 7.05
CA CYS A 52 -1.07 -1.83 7.17
C CYS A 52 -2.08 -2.24 8.26
N LYS A 53 -3.10 -3.04 7.92
CA LYS A 53 -4.09 -3.53 8.90
C LYS A 53 -4.33 -5.04 8.82
N HIS A 54 -4.03 -5.75 9.90
CA HIS A 54 -4.46 -7.14 10.08
C HIS A 54 -5.40 -7.27 11.28
N LYS A 55 -6.67 -7.63 11.03
CA LYS A 55 -7.73 -7.66 12.06
C LYS A 55 -8.75 -8.78 11.79
N ASN A 56 -9.46 -9.20 12.84
CA ASN A 56 -10.60 -10.11 12.70
C ASN A 56 -11.82 -9.42 12.07
N THR A 57 -12.03 -8.14 12.44
CA THR A 57 -13.14 -7.32 11.95
C THR A 57 -12.60 -6.17 11.11
N LEU A 58 -13.19 -5.95 9.95
CA LEU A 58 -12.81 -4.87 9.04
C LEU A 58 -13.41 -3.53 9.48
N ALA A 59 -12.61 -2.46 9.38
CA ALA A 59 -13.06 -1.08 9.54
C ALA A 59 -12.49 -0.20 8.42
N LEU A 60 -12.73 -0.65 7.17
CA LEU A 60 -12.14 -0.07 5.96
C LEU A 60 -12.32 1.45 5.84
N PRO A 61 -13.49 2.06 6.11
CA PRO A 61 -13.63 3.51 5.99
C PRO A 61 -12.71 4.29 6.94
N ALA A 62 -12.55 3.80 8.18
CA ALA A 62 -11.69 4.44 9.17
C ALA A 62 -10.20 4.27 8.82
N TRP A 63 -9.81 3.08 8.36
CA TRP A 63 -8.42 2.82 7.96
C TRP A 63 -8.04 3.53 6.67
N TRP A 64 -8.98 3.65 5.73
CA TRP A 64 -8.77 4.39 4.50
C TRP A 64 -8.57 5.88 4.77
N ARG A 65 -9.39 6.48 5.65
CA ARG A 65 -9.19 7.87 6.08
C ARG A 65 -7.79 8.07 6.65
N GLN A 66 -7.33 7.15 7.52
CA GLN A 66 -5.98 7.19 8.06
C GLN A 66 -4.91 7.17 6.95
N ALA A 67 -5.05 6.28 5.95
CA ALA A 67 -4.12 6.20 4.82
C ALA A 67 -4.11 7.49 3.99
N GLN A 68 -5.26 8.11 3.76
CA GLN A 68 -5.38 9.41 3.08
C GLN A 68 -4.68 10.52 3.88
N ASP A 69 -4.96 10.61 5.18
CA ASP A 69 -4.37 11.62 6.06
C ASP A 69 -2.83 11.52 6.09
N GLN A 70 -2.30 10.29 6.15
CA GLN A 70 -0.85 10.03 6.11
C GLN A 70 -0.22 10.34 4.74
N ALA A 71 -0.96 10.15 3.64
CA ALA A 71 -0.47 10.46 2.30
C ALA A 71 -0.44 11.97 2.01
N GLY A 72 -1.33 12.73 2.65
CA GLY A 72 -1.53 14.15 2.38
C GLY A 72 -2.03 14.42 0.95
N GLU A 73 -1.99 15.69 0.53
CA GLU A 73 -2.59 16.12 -0.75
C GLU A 73 -1.84 15.59 -1.99
N SER A 74 -0.53 15.40 -1.87
CA SER A 74 0.35 15.02 -2.99
C SER A 74 0.72 13.53 -3.02
N GLY A 75 0.51 12.80 -1.93
CA GLY A 75 0.83 11.38 -1.82
C GLY A 75 -0.19 10.48 -2.52
N VAL A 76 0.18 9.22 -2.64
CA VAL A 76 -0.67 8.12 -3.12
C VAL A 76 -1.01 7.24 -1.92
N PRO A 77 -2.23 7.32 -1.37
CA PRO A 77 -2.64 6.49 -0.25
C PRO A 77 -2.84 5.04 -0.71
N VAL A 78 -2.26 4.11 0.05
CA VAL A 78 -2.40 2.67 -0.16
C VAL A 78 -2.71 2.01 1.18
N LEU A 79 -3.84 1.31 1.26
CA LEU A 79 -4.19 0.50 2.43
C LEU A 79 -3.98 -0.97 2.10
N ILE A 80 -3.00 -1.60 2.74
CA ILE A 80 -2.77 -3.05 2.67
C ILE A 80 -3.40 -3.68 3.90
N TYR A 81 -4.35 -4.58 3.69
CA TYR A 81 -5.04 -5.22 4.79
C TYR A 81 -5.32 -6.69 4.57
N ARG A 82 -5.55 -7.36 5.69
CA ARG A 82 -6.03 -8.72 5.73
C ARG A 82 -6.99 -8.94 6.88
N GLN A 83 -8.09 -9.60 6.56
CA GLN A 83 -8.96 -10.17 7.57
C GLN A 83 -8.40 -11.52 8.03
N THR A 84 -8.44 -11.81 9.32
CA THR A 84 -8.06 -13.13 9.84
C THR A 84 -8.85 -14.23 9.14
N GLY A 85 -8.15 -15.23 8.59
CA GLY A 85 -8.76 -16.32 7.81
C GLY A 85 -8.88 -16.03 6.30
N ALA A 86 -8.67 -14.80 5.84
CA ALA A 86 -8.68 -14.49 4.41
C ALA A 86 -7.48 -15.09 3.68
N ARG A 87 -7.68 -15.40 2.39
CA ARG A 87 -6.62 -15.84 1.47
C ARG A 87 -5.94 -14.62 0.85
N GLY A 88 -4.68 -14.42 1.21
CA GLY A 88 -3.86 -13.32 0.69
C GLY A 88 -4.13 -11.96 1.32
N GLU A 89 -3.44 -10.95 0.79
CA GLU A 89 -3.58 -9.55 1.21
C GLU A 89 -4.43 -8.79 0.18
N SER A 90 -5.27 -7.88 0.68
CA SER A 90 -6.06 -6.96 -0.13
C SER A 90 -5.40 -5.58 -0.15
N VAL A 91 -5.41 -4.93 -1.30
CA VAL A 91 -4.79 -3.61 -1.48
C VAL A 91 -5.84 -2.64 -1.98
N MET A 92 -6.16 -1.66 -1.16
CA MET A 92 -7.15 -0.64 -1.45
C MET A 92 -6.44 0.67 -1.80
N VAL A 93 -6.86 1.28 -2.91
CA VAL A 93 -6.25 2.49 -3.48
C VAL A 93 -7.32 3.46 -3.95
N ASP A 94 -6.93 4.70 -4.20
CA ASP A 94 -7.79 5.69 -4.82
C ASP A 94 -7.98 5.35 -6.30
N ALA A 95 -9.24 5.31 -6.76
CA ALA A 95 -9.56 5.03 -8.16
C ALA A 95 -8.92 6.05 -9.12
N HIS A 96 -8.70 7.29 -8.67
CA HIS A 96 -8.00 8.31 -9.43
C HIS A 96 -6.57 7.91 -9.79
N HIS A 97 -5.86 7.21 -8.89
CA HIS A 97 -4.49 6.76 -9.15
C HIS A 97 -4.45 5.49 -10.04
N VAL A 98 -5.56 4.78 -10.17
CA VAL A 98 -5.69 3.67 -11.12
C VAL A 98 -5.94 4.21 -12.53
N ASN A 99 -6.88 5.14 -12.69
CA ASN A 99 -7.16 5.75 -13.98
C ASN A 99 -7.79 7.15 -13.81
N PRO A 100 -7.00 8.23 -13.91
CA PRO A 100 -7.51 9.58 -13.71
C PRO A 100 -8.42 10.07 -14.85
N ARG A 101 -8.44 9.41 -16.01
CA ARG A 101 -9.37 9.75 -17.10
C ARG A 101 -10.79 9.28 -16.79
N ILE A 102 -10.92 8.14 -16.14
CA ILE A 102 -12.22 7.59 -15.70
C ILE A 102 -12.63 8.21 -14.35
N PHE A 103 -11.66 8.41 -13.44
CA PHE A 103 -11.88 8.94 -12.10
C PHE A 103 -11.12 10.26 -11.93
N PRO A 104 -11.64 11.40 -12.42
CA PRO A 104 -10.89 12.66 -12.44
C PRO A 104 -10.73 13.31 -11.06
N VAL A 105 -11.50 12.88 -10.06
CA VAL A 105 -11.52 13.46 -8.71
C VAL A 105 -10.88 12.51 -7.70
N ARG A 106 -9.81 12.96 -7.05
CA ARG A 106 -9.16 12.25 -5.93
C ARG A 106 -10.10 12.11 -4.73
N GLY A 107 -9.92 11.05 -3.97
CA GLY A 107 -10.57 10.75 -2.70
C GLY A 107 -12.04 10.34 -2.82
N ARG A 108 -12.59 10.30 -4.04
CA ARG A 108 -14.03 10.09 -4.25
C ARG A 108 -14.41 8.60 -4.33
N HIS A 109 -13.57 7.80 -4.97
CA HIS A 109 -13.82 6.39 -5.20
C HIS A 109 -12.58 5.57 -4.84
N THR A 110 -12.80 4.35 -4.40
CA THR A 110 -11.74 3.42 -4.02
C THR A 110 -11.88 2.15 -4.84
N VAL A 111 -10.74 1.53 -5.14
CA VAL A 111 -10.66 0.24 -5.82
C VAL A 111 -9.87 -0.69 -4.91
N THR A 112 -10.38 -1.89 -4.71
CA THR A 112 -9.66 -2.96 -4.00
C THR A 112 -9.17 -3.98 -5.00
N LEU A 113 -7.86 -4.20 -4.99
CA LEU A 113 -7.16 -5.18 -5.81
C LEU A 113 -6.67 -6.33 -4.92
N GLY A 114 -6.61 -7.53 -5.51
CA GLY A 114 -5.79 -8.61 -4.94
C GLY A 114 -4.30 -8.28 -5.08
N TRP A 115 -3.46 -8.96 -4.28
CA TRP A 115 -2.01 -8.71 -4.23
C TRP A 115 -1.33 -8.62 -5.61
N GLU A 116 -1.47 -9.64 -6.45
CA GLU A 116 -0.79 -9.70 -7.76
C GLU A 116 -1.14 -8.50 -8.66
N ALA A 117 -2.43 -8.21 -8.79
CA ALA A 117 -2.91 -7.09 -9.60
C ALA A 117 -2.43 -5.73 -9.03
N ALA A 118 -2.42 -5.60 -7.71
CA ALA A 118 -1.92 -4.40 -7.05
C ALA A 118 -0.42 -4.19 -7.28
N MET A 119 0.38 -5.26 -7.25
CA MET A 119 1.82 -5.16 -7.48
C MET A 119 2.13 -4.84 -8.94
N GLN A 120 1.37 -5.40 -9.89
CA GLN A 120 1.47 -4.99 -11.30
C GLN A 120 1.18 -3.50 -11.46
N TRP A 121 0.05 -3.02 -10.92
CA TRP A 121 -0.30 -1.60 -10.95
C TRP A 121 0.76 -0.72 -10.28
N LEU A 122 1.27 -1.11 -9.12
CA LEU A 122 2.29 -0.36 -8.39
C LEU A 122 3.60 -0.21 -9.19
N ARG A 123 4.02 -1.26 -9.92
CA ARG A 123 5.20 -1.22 -10.80
C ARG A 123 4.98 -0.30 -12.01
N GLU A 124 3.79 -0.30 -12.60
CA GLU A 124 3.46 0.47 -13.81
C GLU A 124 3.10 1.93 -13.53
N MET A 125 2.59 2.24 -12.34
CA MET A 125 2.23 3.61 -11.95
C MET A 125 3.47 4.53 -11.86
N LEU A 126 4.66 3.95 -11.70
CA LEU A 126 5.90 4.72 -11.68
C LEU A 126 6.34 5.10 -13.11
N PRO A 127 6.89 6.32 -13.31
CA PRO A 127 7.53 6.66 -14.57
C PRO A 127 8.65 5.65 -14.85
N ALA A 128 8.51 4.91 -15.94
CA ALA A 128 9.30 3.73 -16.27
C ALA A 128 10.81 3.98 -16.12
N LYS A 129 11.42 3.41 -15.07
CA LYS A 129 12.85 3.12 -15.00
C LYS A 129 13.18 1.67 -14.67
N VAL A 130 12.18 0.81 -14.43
CA VAL A 130 12.41 -0.59 -14.10
C VAL A 130 11.64 -1.46 -15.07
N THR A 131 12.33 -1.95 -16.09
CA THR A 131 11.89 -3.05 -16.95
C THR A 131 11.90 -4.33 -16.11
N TYR A 132 10.88 -4.54 -15.28
CA TYR A 132 10.60 -5.86 -14.73
C TYR A 132 9.37 -6.41 -15.42
N SER A 133 9.61 -7.26 -16.43
CA SER A 133 8.61 -8.18 -16.96
C SER A 133 8.66 -9.45 -16.11
N PRO A 134 7.62 -9.77 -15.31
CA PRO A 134 7.50 -11.11 -14.77
C PRO A 134 7.31 -12.06 -15.96
N GLY A 135 8.22 -13.03 -16.10
CA GLY A 135 8.07 -14.10 -17.07
C GLY A 135 6.75 -14.82 -16.82
N ILE A 136 5.87 -14.79 -17.81
CA ILE A 136 4.70 -15.66 -17.86
C ILE A 136 5.24 -17.08 -18.03
N ILE A 137 5.01 -17.95 -17.04
CA ILE A 137 5.16 -19.40 -17.16
C ILE A 137 3.80 -19.97 -17.55
#